data_AF-A0A655SUX7-F1
#
_entry.id   AF-A0A655SUX7-F1
#
_cell.length_a   1.000
_cell.length_b   1.000
_cell.length_c   1.000
_cell.angle_alpha   90.00
_cell.angle_beta   90.00
_cell.angle_gamma   90.00
#
_symmetry.space_group_name_H-M   'P 1'
#
loop_
_entity.id
_entity.type
_entity.pdbx_description
1 polymer ?
#
loop_
_entity_poly.entity_id
_entity_poly.type
_entity_poly.pdbx_seq_one_letter_code
_entity_poly.pdbx_strand_id
1 'polypeptide(L)'
;MGRVYGVQGRAWAKPDGGHIDQLKKIVDDLSRGVDDRGEILNFYNPGEFHMGCLRPCMYSHHFSLLGDTLYLNSTQRSCDVPLGLNFNMVQVYVFLALMAQITGKKPGLAYHKIVNAHIYQDQLELMRDVQLKREPFPAPQFHINPKIKTLQDLETWVTLDDFDVTGYQFHDPIQYPFSV
;
A
#
# COMPACT_ATOMS: atom_id res chain seq x y z
N MET A 1 11.25 13.57 5.63
CA MET A 1 10.45 13.54 4.39
C MET A 1 9.40 14.66 4.30
N GLY A 2 9.09 15.38 5.39
CA GLY A 2 8.04 16.42 5.35
C GLY A 2 6.63 15.84 5.41
N ARG A 3 5.63 16.59 4.97
CA ARG A 3 4.19 16.26 5.11
C ARG A 3 3.71 15.31 4.00
N VAL A 4 4.24 14.09 4.00
CA VAL A 4 3.92 13.02 3.03
C VAL A 4 2.91 12.01 3.62
N TYR A 5 2.91 10.75 3.14
CA TYR A 5 1.93 9.70 3.44
C TYR A 5 1.46 9.63 4.90
N GLY A 6 2.36 9.41 5.86
CA GLY A 6 1.98 9.23 7.26
C GLY A 6 1.26 10.43 7.86
N VAL A 7 1.71 11.64 7.55
CA VAL A 7 1.08 12.88 8.02
C VAL A 7 -0.30 13.05 7.38
N GLN A 8 -0.42 12.86 6.07
CA GLN A 8 -1.72 13.00 5.40
C GLN A 8 -2.69 11.92 5.89
N GLY A 9 -2.24 10.68 6.11
CA GLY A 9 -3.11 9.60 6.54
C GLY A 9 -3.56 9.69 8.00
N ARG A 10 -2.71 10.19 8.91
CA ARG A 10 -2.96 10.15 10.37
C ARG A 10 -3.20 11.52 11.01
N ALA A 11 -2.82 12.60 10.35
CA ALA A 11 -2.88 13.96 10.89
C ALA A 11 -3.15 14.99 9.77
N TRP A 12 -4.15 14.71 8.92
CA TRP A 12 -4.59 15.62 7.87
C TRP A 12 -5.06 16.94 8.50
N ALA A 13 -4.45 18.06 8.15
CA ALA A 13 -4.78 19.36 8.75
C ALA A 13 -6.15 19.86 8.26
N LYS A 14 -7.00 20.28 9.21
CA LYS A 14 -8.29 20.90 8.87
C LYS A 14 -8.13 22.41 8.67
N PRO A 15 -8.91 23.02 7.76
CA PRO A 15 -8.85 24.47 7.52
C PRO A 15 -9.29 25.30 8.74
N ASP A 16 -10.12 24.74 9.62
CA ASP A 16 -10.60 25.35 10.87
C ASP A 16 -9.73 24.99 12.10
N GLY A 17 -8.58 24.36 11.88
CA GLY A 17 -7.67 23.91 12.93
C GLY A 17 -7.94 22.48 13.42
N GLY A 18 -6.93 21.87 14.05
CA GLY A 18 -6.93 20.45 14.40
C GLY A 18 -6.59 19.53 13.22
N HIS A 19 -6.84 18.23 13.39
CA HIS A 19 -6.43 17.19 12.45
C HIS A 19 -7.47 16.06 12.32
N ILE A 20 -7.42 15.34 11.20
CA ILE A 20 -8.21 14.13 10.93
C ILE A 20 -7.25 12.95 10.83
N ASP A 21 -7.55 11.89 11.57
CA ASP A 21 -6.92 10.58 11.40
C ASP A 21 -7.81 9.74 10.47
N GLN A 22 -7.50 9.76 9.16
CA GLN A 22 -8.27 9.07 8.13
C GLN A 22 -8.19 7.55 8.33
N LEU A 23 -7.00 7.02 8.62
CA LEU A 23 -6.82 5.57 8.80
C LEU A 23 -7.61 5.07 10.02
N LYS A 24 -7.56 5.81 11.13
CA LYS A 24 -8.31 5.42 12.33
C LYS A 24 -9.82 5.41 12.08
N LYS A 25 -10.36 6.43 11.40
CA LYS A 25 -11.79 6.44 11.00
C LYS A 25 -12.14 5.16 10.23
N ILE A 26 -11.35 4.85 9.20
CA ILE A 26 -11.58 3.66 8.36
C ILE A 26 -11.54 2.37 9.19
N VAL A 27 -10.54 2.21 10.08
CA VAL A 27 -10.45 1.03 10.94
C VAL A 27 -11.68 0.92 11.87
N ASP A 28 -12.09 2.03 12.49
CA ASP A 28 -13.21 2.07 13.43
C ASP A 28 -14.55 1.76 12.73
N ASP A 29 -14.74 2.21 11.49
CA ASP A 29 -15.94 1.93 10.69
C ASP A 29 -15.98 0.48 10.22
N LEU A 30 -14.90 0.01 9.59
CA LEU A 30 -14.81 -1.36 9.08
C LEU A 30 -14.92 -2.41 10.20
N SER A 31 -14.35 -2.13 11.39
CA SER A 31 -14.46 -3.02 12.56
C SER A 31 -15.91 -3.17 13.05
N ARG A 32 -16.74 -2.13 12.88
CA ARG A 32 -18.18 -2.15 13.17
C ARG A 32 -19.03 -2.71 12.02
N GLY A 33 -18.40 -3.10 10.91
CA GLY A 33 -19.08 -3.53 9.69
C GLY A 33 -19.77 -2.39 8.94
N VAL A 34 -19.31 -1.15 9.15
CA VAL A 34 -19.80 0.04 8.44
C VAL A 34 -18.87 0.31 7.25
N ASP A 35 -19.49 0.55 6.09
CA ASP A 35 -18.86 1.12 4.90
C ASP A 35 -19.75 2.27 4.44
N ASP A 36 -19.29 3.49 4.68
CA ASP A 36 -20.01 4.71 4.29
C ASP A 36 -19.85 5.05 2.79
N ARG A 37 -19.26 4.14 2.01
CA ARG A 37 -18.85 4.29 0.61
C ARG A 37 -17.74 5.34 0.42
N GLY A 38 -17.13 5.76 1.52
CA GLY A 38 -16.13 6.79 1.64
C GLY A 38 -14.96 6.35 2.52
N GLU A 39 -14.73 5.03 2.67
CA GLU A 39 -13.57 4.47 3.37
C GLU A 39 -12.27 4.67 2.57
N ILE A 40 -11.93 5.94 2.38
CA ILE A 40 -10.89 6.43 1.49
C ILE A 40 -9.78 7.04 2.32
N LEU A 41 -8.59 6.49 2.18
CA LEU A 41 -7.35 7.06 2.67
C LEU A 41 -6.70 7.83 1.53
N ASN A 42 -6.68 9.16 1.62
CA ASN A 42 -6.12 10.03 0.60
C ASN A 42 -4.85 10.74 1.10
N PHE A 43 -3.82 10.77 0.27
CA PHE A 43 -2.55 11.44 0.54
C PHE A 43 -2.35 12.69 -0.32
N TYR A 44 -3.25 12.95 -1.27
CA TYR A 44 -3.11 14.04 -2.23
C TYR A 44 -3.60 15.38 -1.64
N ASN A 45 -2.70 16.10 -0.99
CA ASN A 45 -2.97 17.44 -0.41
C ASN A 45 -2.19 18.55 -1.14
N PRO A 46 -2.78 19.21 -2.15
CA PRO A 46 -2.11 20.29 -2.89
C PRO A 46 -1.65 21.46 -2.03
N GLY A 47 -2.35 21.75 -0.93
CA GLY A 47 -2.02 22.85 -0.02
C GLY A 47 -0.68 22.67 0.69
N GLU A 48 -0.17 21.43 0.75
CA GLU A 48 1.02 21.09 1.53
C GLU A 48 2.15 20.47 0.69
N PHE A 49 2.03 20.41 -0.64
CA PHE A 49 3.04 19.78 -1.50
C PHE A 49 4.45 20.35 -1.34
N HIS A 50 4.56 21.66 -1.11
CA HIS A 50 5.84 22.34 -0.88
C HIS A 50 6.49 21.97 0.47
N MET A 51 5.74 21.32 1.37
CA MET A 51 6.21 20.89 2.69
C MET A 51 6.64 19.42 2.72
N GLY A 52 6.63 18.72 1.57
CA GLY A 52 7.06 17.33 1.41
C GLY A 52 8.27 17.22 0.49
N CYS A 53 9.05 16.14 0.62
CA CYS A 53 10.16 15.87 -0.28
C CYS A 53 9.70 15.48 -1.70
N LEU A 54 8.51 14.86 -1.82
CA LEU A 54 7.89 14.45 -3.07
C LEU A 54 6.36 14.42 -2.93
N ARG A 55 5.65 14.53 -4.07
CA ARG A 55 4.21 14.29 -4.13
C ARG A 55 3.92 12.78 -4.07
N PRO A 56 2.84 12.32 -3.42
CA PRO A 56 2.54 10.90 -3.31
C PRO A 56 2.37 10.25 -4.69
N CYS A 57 3.05 9.13 -4.95
CA CYS A 57 2.91 8.37 -6.18
C CYS A 57 1.61 7.55 -6.12
N MET A 58 1.47 6.72 -5.09
CA MET A 58 0.21 6.06 -4.74
C MET A 58 -0.57 6.97 -3.80
N TYR A 59 -1.59 7.66 -4.34
CA TYR A 59 -2.19 8.78 -3.63
C TYR A 59 -3.50 8.43 -2.92
N SER A 60 -4.12 7.30 -3.25
CA SER A 60 -5.41 6.91 -2.68
C SER A 60 -5.53 5.40 -2.50
N HIS A 61 -6.10 5.00 -1.37
CA HIS A 61 -6.63 3.68 -1.08
C HIS A 61 -8.11 3.82 -0.75
N HIS A 62 -8.97 2.99 -1.33
CA HIS A 62 -10.40 2.98 -1.08
C HIS A 62 -10.83 1.56 -0.72
N PHE A 63 -11.34 1.38 0.50
CA PHE A 63 -11.89 0.12 0.96
C PHE A 63 -13.36 -0.01 0.60
N SER A 64 -13.81 -1.23 0.37
CA SER A 64 -15.24 -1.54 0.24
C SER A 64 -15.55 -2.83 0.97
N LEU A 65 -16.65 -2.85 1.72
CA LEU A 65 -17.09 -4.01 2.50
C LEU A 65 -18.35 -4.61 1.89
N LEU A 66 -18.27 -5.88 1.48
CA LEU A 66 -19.44 -6.64 1.02
C LEU A 66 -19.64 -7.86 1.90
N GLY A 67 -20.67 -7.82 2.75
CA GLY A 67 -20.84 -8.78 3.83
C GLY A 67 -19.65 -8.72 4.78
N ASP A 68 -18.91 -9.82 4.91
CA ASP A 68 -17.68 -9.88 5.70
C ASP A 68 -16.39 -9.81 4.87
N THR A 69 -16.50 -9.60 3.56
CA THR A 69 -15.33 -9.55 2.66
C THR A 69 -14.92 -8.10 2.38
N LEU A 70 -13.68 -7.78 2.72
CA LEU A 70 -13.06 -6.48 2.51
C LEU A 70 -12.32 -6.47 1.16
N TYR A 71 -12.54 -5.43 0.36
CA TYR A 71 -11.84 -5.18 -0.89
C TYR A 71 -11.03 -3.89 -0.79
N LEU A 72 -9.98 -3.76 -1.60
CA LEU A 72 -9.16 -2.55 -1.65
C LEU A 72 -8.95 -2.12 -3.11
N ASN A 73 -9.16 -0.84 -3.40
CA ASN A 73 -8.78 -0.20 -4.64
C ASN A 73 -7.73 0.88 -4.39
N SER A 74 -6.54 0.71 -4.94
CA SER A 74 -5.40 1.62 -4.76
C SER A 74 -5.07 2.30 -6.07
N THR A 75 -4.96 3.63 -6.08
CA THR A 75 -4.63 4.40 -7.29
C THR A 75 -3.26 5.06 -7.18
N GLN A 76 -2.42 4.79 -8.18
CA GLN A 76 -1.07 5.31 -8.33
C GLN A 76 -0.95 6.15 -9.59
N ARG A 77 -0.65 7.45 -9.41
CA ARG A 77 -0.53 8.40 -10.52
C ARG A 77 0.72 8.20 -11.39
N SER A 78 1.77 7.60 -10.82
CA SER A 78 3.10 7.51 -11.42
C SER A 78 3.81 6.28 -10.86
N CYS A 79 4.28 5.38 -11.72
CA CYS A 79 4.94 4.15 -11.33
C CYS A 79 6.12 3.83 -12.23
N ASP A 80 7.32 3.92 -11.67
CA ASP A 80 8.50 3.23 -12.17
C ASP A 80 8.20 1.72 -12.06
N VAL A 81 8.14 1.03 -13.21
CA VAL A 81 7.78 -0.38 -13.27
C VAL A 81 8.92 -1.29 -12.78
N PRO A 82 10.18 -1.14 -13.23
CA PRO A 82 11.25 -2.05 -12.81
C PRO A 82 11.62 -1.96 -11.32
N LEU A 83 11.61 -0.76 -10.73
CA LEU A 83 11.99 -0.56 -9.33
C LEU A 83 10.78 -0.33 -8.42
N GLY A 84 9.95 0.65 -8.73
CA GLY A 84 8.89 1.12 -7.82
C GLY A 84 7.74 0.13 -7.65
N LEU A 85 7.25 -0.45 -8.76
CA LEU A 85 6.06 -1.29 -8.78
C LEU A 85 6.20 -2.50 -7.85
N ASN A 86 7.37 -3.13 -7.80
CA ASN A 86 7.57 -4.34 -7.01
C ASN A 86 7.30 -4.11 -5.51
N PHE A 87 7.64 -2.93 -4.99
CA PHE A 87 7.32 -2.54 -3.63
C PHE A 87 5.87 -2.06 -3.50
N ASN A 88 5.37 -1.29 -4.48
CA ASN A 88 4.03 -0.71 -4.40
C ASN A 88 2.93 -1.77 -4.49
N MET A 89 3.06 -2.78 -5.36
CA MET A 89 2.07 -3.85 -5.48
C MET A 89 2.02 -4.69 -4.19
N VAL A 90 3.17 -5.04 -3.61
CA VAL A 90 3.25 -5.79 -2.36
C VAL A 90 2.62 -5.01 -1.21
N GLN A 91 2.90 -3.70 -1.13
CA GLN A 91 2.25 -2.81 -0.16
C GLN A 91 0.73 -2.89 -0.24
N VAL A 92 0.14 -2.90 -1.45
CA VAL A 92 -1.33 -2.98 -1.63
C VAL A 92 -1.89 -4.30 -1.09
N TYR A 93 -1.26 -5.43 -1.41
CA TYR A 93 -1.73 -6.74 -0.93
C TYR A 93 -1.58 -6.88 0.59
N VAL A 94 -0.43 -6.47 1.14
CA VAL A 94 -0.16 -6.49 2.58
C VAL A 94 -1.15 -5.57 3.30
N PHE A 95 -1.45 -4.39 2.75
CA PHE A 95 -2.38 -3.46 3.38
C PHE A 95 -3.81 -4.02 3.45
N LEU A 96 -4.29 -4.66 2.37
CA LEU A 96 -5.59 -5.34 2.43
C LEU A 96 -5.60 -6.46 3.47
N ALA A 97 -4.56 -7.31 3.50
CA ALA A 97 -4.48 -8.44 4.42
C ALA A 97 -4.47 -7.97 5.89
N LEU A 98 -3.66 -6.97 6.22
CA LEU A 98 -3.59 -6.35 7.54
C LEU A 98 -4.92 -5.73 7.96
N MET A 99 -5.51 -4.90 7.09
CA MET A 99 -6.77 -4.22 7.38
C MET A 99 -7.90 -5.22 7.59
N ALA A 100 -7.98 -6.27 6.77
CA ALA A 100 -8.94 -7.34 6.96
C ALA A 100 -8.74 -8.03 8.32
N GLN A 101 -7.51 -8.37 8.69
CA GLN A 101 -7.22 -9.04 9.96
C GLN A 101 -7.61 -8.19 11.18
N ILE A 102 -7.19 -6.91 11.23
CA ILE A 102 -7.43 -6.05 12.39
C ILE A 102 -8.88 -5.54 12.51
N THR A 103 -9.67 -5.66 11.44
CA THR A 103 -11.11 -5.33 11.43
C THR A 103 -11.99 -6.57 11.53
N GLY A 104 -11.40 -7.76 11.67
CA GLY A 104 -12.13 -9.03 11.75
C GLY A 104 -12.85 -9.42 10.46
N LYS A 105 -12.37 -8.96 9.30
CA LYS A 105 -12.94 -9.22 7.97
C LYS A 105 -12.11 -10.23 7.19
N LYS A 106 -12.68 -10.74 6.10
CA LYS A 106 -12.00 -11.62 5.14
C LYS A 106 -11.40 -10.78 4.02
N PRO A 107 -10.11 -10.93 3.67
CA PRO A 107 -9.56 -10.24 2.51
C PRO A 107 -10.17 -10.82 1.22
N GLY A 108 -10.68 -9.93 0.38
CA GLY A 108 -11.14 -10.21 -0.98
C GLY A 108 -10.05 -9.90 -1.99
N LEU A 109 -10.38 -9.08 -2.99
CA LEU A 109 -9.44 -8.66 -4.03
C LEU A 109 -8.84 -7.28 -3.73
N ALA A 110 -7.55 -7.14 -4.00
CA ALA A 110 -6.86 -5.86 -4.05
C ALA A 110 -6.64 -5.45 -5.51
N TYR A 111 -7.10 -4.26 -5.88
CA TYR A 111 -6.96 -3.68 -7.20
C TYR A 111 -5.91 -2.58 -7.14
N HIS A 112 -4.86 -2.67 -7.97
CA HIS A 112 -3.83 -1.65 -8.09
C HIS A 112 -3.95 -0.96 -9.45
N LYS A 113 -4.54 0.23 -9.47
CA LYS A 113 -4.69 1.06 -10.66
C LYS A 113 -3.47 1.96 -10.82
N ILE A 114 -2.78 1.82 -11.95
CA ILE A 114 -1.63 2.66 -12.31
C ILE A 114 -2.04 3.56 -13.48
N VAL A 115 -1.83 4.87 -13.33
CA VAL A 115 -2.18 5.86 -14.36
C VAL A 115 -1.06 6.02 -15.37
N ASN A 116 0.13 6.43 -14.90
CA ASN A 116 1.34 6.48 -15.71
C ASN A 116 2.29 5.36 -15.26
N ALA A 117 2.30 4.27 -16.01
CA ALA A 117 3.29 3.20 -15.88
C ALA A 117 4.42 3.48 -16.88
N HIS A 118 5.66 3.54 -16.39
CA HIS A 118 6.82 3.83 -17.21
C HIS A 118 8.03 2.98 -16.83
N ILE A 119 8.93 2.85 -17.80
CA ILE A 119 10.26 2.25 -17.67
C ILE A 119 11.24 3.35 -18.09
N TYR A 120 12.24 3.62 -17.26
CA TYR A 120 13.30 4.57 -17.65
C TYR A 120 14.19 3.99 -18.74
N GLN A 121 14.77 4.86 -19.57
CA GLN A 121 15.53 4.44 -20.76
C GLN A 121 16.73 3.54 -20.41
N ASP A 122 17.42 3.83 -19.32
CA ASP A 122 18.56 3.08 -18.77
C ASP A 122 18.15 1.76 -18.08
N GLN A 123 16.86 1.57 -17.81
CA GLN A 123 16.30 0.32 -17.26
C GLN A 123 15.77 -0.62 -18.36
N LEU A 124 15.59 -0.12 -19.60
CA LEU A 124 14.86 -0.81 -20.65
C LEU A 124 15.52 -2.13 -21.08
N GLU A 125 16.83 -2.15 -21.27
CA GLU A 125 17.55 -3.34 -21.72
C GLU A 125 17.47 -4.47 -20.69
N LEU A 126 17.73 -4.16 -19.41
CA LEU A 126 17.59 -5.12 -18.32
C LEU A 126 16.16 -5.66 -18.19
N MET A 127 15.15 -4.80 -18.38
CA MET A 127 13.76 -5.24 -18.35
C MET A 127 13.43 -6.17 -19.53
N ARG A 128 13.76 -5.76 -20.76
CA ARG A 128 13.42 -6.49 -22.00
C ARG A 128 14.17 -7.81 -22.15
N ASP A 129 15.47 -7.78 -21.88
CA ASP A 129 16.38 -8.86 -22.27
C ASP A 129 16.72 -9.81 -21.12
N VAL A 130 16.48 -9.39 -19.87
CA VAL A 130 16.73 -10.22 -18.67
C VAL A 130 15.42 -10.54 -17.94
N GLN A 131 14.72 -9.55 -17.40
CA GLN A 131 13.54 -9.79 -16.55
C GLN A 131 12.39 -10.46 -17.32
N LEU A 132 12.04 -9.97 -18.51
CA LEU A 132 10.96 -10.53 -19.33
C LEU A 132 11.30 -11.88 -19.97
N LYS A 133 12.53 -12.39 -19.80
CA LYS A 133 12.94 -13.73 -20.27
C LYS A 133 12.87 -14.79 -19.18
N ARG A 134 12.58 -14.40 -17.93
CA ARG A 134 12.47 -15.32 -16.79
C ARG A 134 11.06 -15.90 -16.71
N GLU A 135 10.98 -17.21 -16.55
CA GLU A 135 9.72 -17.88 -16.23
C GLU A 135 9.35 -17.62 -14.76
N PRO A 136 8.12 -17.15 -14.45
CA PRO A 136 7.69 -16.94 -13.07
C PRO A 136 7.67 -18.23 -12.26
N PHE A 137 8.15 -18.16 -11.02
CA PHE A 137 7.96 -19.24 -10.04
C PHE A 137 6.54 -19.23 -9.46
N PRO A 138 6.10 -20.32 -8.81
CA PRO A 138 4.86 -20.32 -8.03
C PRO A 138 4.81 -19.19 -7.01
N ALA A 139 3.63 -18.63 -6.78
CA ALA A 139 3.44 -17.54 -5.84
C ALA A 139 3.76 -17.97 -4.39
N PRO A 140 4.44 -17.12 -3.60
CA PRO A 140 4.67 -17.38 -2.19
C PRO A 140 3.39 -17.25 -1.35
N GLN A 141 3.47 -17.63 -0.08
CA GLN A 141 2.42 -17.42 0.91
C GLN A 141 2.91 -16.44 1.98
N PHE A 142 2.13 -15.39 2.22
CA PHE A 142 2.38 -14.38 3.26
C PHE A 142 1.57 -14.70 4.51
N HIS A 143 2.25 -14.71 5.67
CA HIS A 143 1.67 -15.00 6.97
C HIS A 143 1.78 -13.79 7.87
N ILE A 144 0.70 -13.49 8.58
CA ILE A 144 0.63 -12.44 9.59
C ILE A 144 0.42 -13.12 10.94
N ASN A 145 1.16 -12.70 11.97
CA ASN A 145 0.96 -13.20 13.32
C ASN A 145 -0.53 -13.05 13.73
N PRO A 146 -1.24 -14.16 14.04
CA PRO A 146 -2.66 -14.12 14.32
C PRO A 146 -2.99 -13.38 15.62
N LYS A 147 -2.00 -13.06 16.47
CA LYS A 147 -2.18 -12.24 17.68
C LYS A 147 -2.38 -10.76 17.39
N ILE A 148 -2.03 -10.29 16.18
CA ILE A 148 -2.29 -8.91 15.77
C ILE A 148 -3.79 -8.75 15.50
N LYS A 149 -4.51 -8.02 16.36
CA LYS A 149 -5.98 -7.91 16.30
C LYS A 149 -6.48 -6.48 16.09
N THR A 150 -5.66 -5.48 16.34
CA THR A 150 -6.08 -4.08 16.36
C THR A 150 -5.05 -3.17 15.69
N LEU A 151 -5.47 -1.94 15.35
CA LEU A 151 -4.53 -0.90 14.93
C LEU A 151 -3.52 -0.57 16.04
N GLN A 152 -3.94 -0.61 17.30
CA GLN A 152 -3.05 -0.36 18.44
C GLN A 152 -1.93 -1.38 18.54
N ASP A 153 -2.19 -2.65 18.22
CA ASP A 153 -1.16 -3.70 18.20
C ASP A 153 -0.06 -3.35 17.20
N LEU A 154 -0.47 -3.00 15.97
CA LEU A 154 0.44 -2.58 14.89
C LEU A 154 1.31 -1.37 15.28
N GLU A 155 0.80 -0.50 16.15
CA GLU A 155 1.48 0.73 16.57
C GLU A 155 2.39 0.57 17.80
N THR A 156 2.29 -0.56 18.53
CA THR A 156 2.93 -0.67 19.85
C THR A 156 3.95 -1.78 19.97
N TRP A 157 3.60 -3.00 19.59
CA TRP A 157 4.43 -4.16 19.86
C TRP A 157 4.80 -4.95 18.62
N VAL A 158 4.05 -4.80 17.53
CA VAL A 158 4.32 -5.52 16.28
C VAL A 158 5.67 -5.15 15.71
N THR A 159 6.44 -6.16 15.33
CA THR A 159 7.73 -6.00 14.66
C THR A 159 7.72 -6.72 13.31
N LEU A 160 8.85 -6.64 12.58
CA LEU A 160 9.01 -7.38 11.34
C LEU A 160 9.01 -8.91 11.54
N ASP A 161 9.34 -9.40 12.75
CA ASP A 161 9.37 -10.83 13.06
C ASP A 161 7.96 -11.45 13.17
N ASP A 162 6.91 -10.61 13.23
CA ASP A 162 5.51 -11.03 13.25
C ASP A 162 4.95 -11.34 11.85
N PHE A 163 5.80 -11.25 10.83
CA PHE A 163 5.47 -11.49 9.43
C PHE A 163 6.42 -12.51 8.82
N ASP A 164 5.87 -13.43 8.05
CA ASP A 164 6.67 -14.46 7.39
C ASP A 164 6.21 -14.68 5.95
N VAL A 165 7.14 -15.05 5.08
CA VAL A 165 6.88 -15.39 3.68
C VAL A 165 7.45 -16.77 3.39
N THR A 166 6.57 -17.75 3.21
CA THR A 166 6.95 -19.13 2.88
C THR A 166 6.86 -19.39 1.38
N GLY A 167 7.69 -20.31 0.89
CA GLY A 167 7.66 -20.74 -0.51
C GLY A 167 8.14 -19.67 -1.51
N TYR A 168 8.77 -18.59 -1.03
CA TYR A 168 9.33 -17.56 -1.91
C TYR A 168 10.57 -18.09 -2.65
N GLN A 169 10.40 -18.27 -3.95
CA GLN A 169 11.47 -18.57 -4.88
C GLN A 169 11.72 -17.34 -5.75
N PHE A 170 12.99 -17.02 -5.96
CA PHE A 170 13.40 -15.85 -6.73
C PHE A 170 14.53 -16.22 -7.68
N HIS A 171 14.53 -15.56 -8.83
CA HIS A 171 15.68 -15.55 -9.73
C HIS A 171 16.76 -14.61 -9.19
N ASP A 172 17.99 -14.73 -9.69
CA ASP A 172 19.09 -13.85 -9.29
C ASP A 172 18.70 -12.36 -9.37
N PRO A 173 19.13 -11.51 -8.41
CA PRO A 173 18.74 -10.11 -8.39
C PRO A 173 19.23 -9.37 -9.65
N ILE A 174 18.40 -8.46 -10.16
CA ILE A 174 18.79 -7.53 -11.23
C ILE A 174 19.03 -6.16 -10.58
N GLN A 175 20.22 -5.61 -10.79
CA GLN A 175 20.53 -4.25 -10.35
C GLN A 175 20.12 -3.25 -11.43
N TYR A 176 18.92 -2.67 -11.29
CA TYR A 176 18.49 -1.56 -12.14
C TYR A 176 19.15 -0.26 -11.70
N PRO A 177 19.53 0.63 -12.65
CA PRO A 177 19.98 1.97 -12.31
C PRO A 177 18.84 2.78 -11.67
N PHE A 178 19.21 3.63 -10.71
CA PHE A 178 18.29 4.61 -10.12
C PHE A 178 18.29 5.88 -10.97
N SER A 179 17.15 6.17 -11.60
CA SER A 179 16.97 7.35 -12.43
C SER A 179 16.35 8.49 -11.60
N VAL A 180 16.95 9.68 -11.65
CA VAL A 180 16.49 10.89 -10.94
C VAL A 180 15.71 11.80 -11.88
#